data_AF-E1YA54-F1
#
_entry.id   AF-E1YA54-F1
#
_cell.length_a   1.000
_cell.length_b   1.000
_cell.length_c   1.000
_cell.angle_alpha   90.00
_cell.angle_beta   90.00
_cell.angle_gamma   90.00
#
_symmetry.space_group_name_H-M   'P 1'
#
loop_
_entity.id
_entity.type
_entity.pdbx_description
1 polymer ?
#
loop_
_entity_poly.entity_id
_entity_poly.type
_entity_poly.pdbx_seq_one_letter_code
_entity_poly.pdbx_strand_id
1 'polypeptide(L)'
;MFTFFYFLLASELLFCYTMIMLPLIIRKRTITAADLDVIQCVIDENRNKSRTQISRALCQKWNWRQPNGRLKDMACREVLLTLYRKNLINYPSGVHDGRNKERNQSIETVDIDTTPVACVFSQLKPLQLQLVRGSKSEPLYRSLVEQYHYLGYRQIVGNHLTYIAFSGDSPVACLGWGSAAWSR
;
A
#
# COMPACT_ATOMS: atom_id res chain seq x y z
N MET A 1 -61.95 18.73 21.05
CA MET A 1 -60.92 19.47 21.81
C MET A 1 -60.47 18.57 22.94
N PHE A 2 -59.32 17.93 22.80
CA PHE A 2 -58.35 17.58 23.85
C PHE A 2 -57.23 16.79 23.17
N THR A 3 -56.20 17.53 22.79
CA THR A 3 -54.95 17.06 22.25
C THR A 3 -54.14 16.48 23.40
N PHE A 4 -53.75 15.20 23.34
CA PHE A 4 -52.65 14.68 24.16
C PHE A 4 -51.56 14.20 23.23
N PHE A 5 -50.54 15.07 23.11
CA PHE A 5 -49.19 14.73 22.69
C PHE A 5 -48.67 13.59 23.58
N TYR A 6 -48.36 12.44 22.99
CA TYR A 6 -47.33 11.57 23.54
C TYR A 6 -46.16 11.53 22.58
N PHE A 7 -45.13 12.23 23.01
CA PHE A 7 -43.83 12.39 22.40
C PHE A 7 -43.22 11.01 22.13
N LEU A 8 -43.02 10.69 20.85
CA LEU A 8 -42.19 9.58 20.41
C LEU A 8 -40.74 9.95 20.74
N LEU A 9 -40.26 9.61 21.93
CA LEU A 9 -38.83 9.59 22.24
C LEU A 9 -38.22 8.39 21.48
N ALA A 10 -38.02 8.59 20.19
CA ALA A 10 -37.08 7.79 19.41
C ALA A 10 -35.71 8.01 20.05
N SER A 11 -35.30 7.05 20.89
CA SER A 11 -33.97 7.04 21.47
C SER A 11 -32.94 7.15 20.37
N GLU A 12 -32.01 8.10 20.49
CA GLU A 12 -30.79 8.27 19.69
C GLU A 12 -29.87 7.02 19.68
N LEU A 13 -30.29 5.92 20.30
CA LEU A 13 -29.55 4.66 20.44
C LEU A 13 -29.72 3.69 19.26
N LEU A 14 -30.48 4.06 18.22
CA LEU A 14 -30.73 3.21 17.04
C LEU A 14 -29.99 3.63 15.77
N PHE A 15 -29.06 4.59 15.84
CA PHE A 15 -28.23 4.93 14.68
C PHE A 15 -26.96 4.08 14.64
N CYS A 16 -27.02 3.01 13.84
CA CYS A 16 -25.87 2.28 13.28
C CYS A 16 -25.04 1.41 14.26
N TYR A 17 -25.69 0.51 14.99
CA TYR A 17 -25.01 -0.68 15.49
C TYR A 17 -24.76 -1.68 14.32
N THR A 18 -23.84 -1.35 13.42
CA THR A 18 -23.03 -2.42 12.84
C THR A 18 -22.29 -3.05 14.02
N MET A 19 -22.77 -4.19 14.53
CA MET A 19 -22.07 -4.96 15.56
C MET A 19 -20.73 -5.40 14.98
N ILE A 20 -19.72 -4.55 15.07
CA ILE A 20 -18.36 -4.94 14.79
C ILE A 20 -17.98 -5.90 15.92
N MET A 21 -17.95 -7.19 15.62
CA MET A 21 -17.53 -8.22 16.56
C MET A 21 -16.05 -8.03 16.89
N LEU A 22 -15.78 -7.46 18.07
CA LEU A 22 -14.48 -7.51 18.71
C LEU A 22 -14.31 -8.90 19.37
N PRO A 23 -13.10 -9.48 19.38
CA PRO A 23 -11.85 -8.85 18.96
C PRO A 23 -11.60 -8.92 17.44
N LEU A 24 -10.93 -7.91 16.91
CA LEU A 24 -10.46 -7.90 15.51
C LEU A 24 -9.00 -8.33 15.43
N ILE A 25 -8.66 -9.18 14.47
CA ILE A 25 -7.26 -9.54 14.20
C ILE A 25 -6.76 -8.74 12.99
N ILE A 26 -5.83 -7.82 13.24
CA ILE A 26 -5.22 -6.99 12.20
C ILE A 26 -3.70 -7.13 12.31
N ARG A 27 -3.02 -7.52 11.22
CA ARG A 27 -1.56 -7.78 11.21
C ARG A 27 -1.11 -8.72 12.34
N LYS A 28 -1.89 -9.79 12.57
CA LYS A 28 -1.69 -10.78 13.66
C LYS A 28 -1.77 -10.20 15.09
N ARG A 29 -2.29 -8.98 15.26
CA ARG A 29 -2.58 -8.40 16.57
C ARG A 29 -4.08 -8.45 16.82
N THR A 30 -4.46 -9.04 17.94
CA THR A 30 -5.82 -9.02 18.46
C THR A 30 -6.11 -7.66 19.08
N ILE A 31 -7.15 -6.99 18.62
CA ILE A 31 -7.62 -5.69 19.13
C ILE A 31 -8.94 -5.92 19.84
N THR A 32 -8.95 -5.69 21.15
CA THR A 32 -10.11 -5.79 22.03
C THR A 32 -10.80 -4.43 22.21
N ALA A 33 -11.94 -4.42 22.91
CA ALA A 33 -12.61 -3.16 23.26
C ALA A 33 -11.73 -2.25 24.15
N ALA A 34 -11.05 -2.83 25.15
CA ALA A 34 -10.13 -2.09 26.01
C ALA A 34 -8.93 -1.50 25.23
N ASP A 35 -8.48 -2.18 24.17
CA ASP A 35 -7.44 -1.63 23.31
C ASP A 35 -7.91 -0.37 22.57
N LEU A 36 -9.20 -0.26 22.20
CA LEU A 36 -9.72 0.92 21.51
C LEU A 36 -9.61 2.18 22.38
N ASP A 37 -9.93 2.07 23.67
CA ASP A 37 -9.81 3.19 24.62
C ASP A 37 -8.35 3.63 24.77
N VAL A 38 -7.43 2.66 24.90
CA VAL A 38 -5.99 2.93 24.98
C VAL A 38 -5.47 3.59 23.70
N ILE A 39 -5.92 3.13 22.53
CA ILE A 39 -5.55 3.68 21.23
C ILE A 39 -6.06 5.11 21.11
N GLN A 40 -7.32 5.36 21.45
CA GLN A 40 -7.94 6.68 21.34
C GLN A 40 -7.23 7.69 22.26
N CYS A 41 -6.96 7.30 23.50
CA CYS A 41 -6.16 8.10 24.44
C CYS A 41 -4.79 8.48 23.86
N VAL A 42 -4.05 7.53 23.27
CA VAL A 42 -2.74 7.82 22.63
C VAL A 42 -2.89 8.75 21.42
N ILE A 43 -3.97 8.64 20.65
CA ILE A 43 -4.25 9.53 19.52
C ILE A 43 -4.50 10.95 20.03
N ASP A 44 -5.30 11.10 21.09
CA ASP A 44 -5.67 12.41 21.65
C ASP A 44 -4.45 13.13 22.24
N GLU A 45 -3.62 12.43 23.02
CA GLU A 45 -2.34 12.96 23.55
C GLU A 45 -1.37 13.42 22.44
N ASN A 46 -1.51 12.88 21.23
CA ASN A 46 -0.59 13.12 20.12
C ASN A 46 -1.31 13.72 18.90
N ARG A 47 -2.48 14.34 19.09
CA ARG A 47 -3.37 14.79 18.00
C ARG A 47 -2.72 15.81 17.07
N ASN A 48 -1.83 16.65 17.60
CA ASN A 48 -1.07 17.66 16.85
C ASN A 48 0.20 17.10 16.19
N LYS A 49 0.47 15.80 16.29
CA LYS A 49 1.66 15.15 15.73
C LYS A 49 1.31 14.41 14.44
N SER A 50 2.32 14.07 13.66
CA SER A 50 2.15 13.25 12.46
C SER A 50 1.64 11.84 12.79
N ARG A 51 0.90 11.23 11.85
CA ARG A 51 0.49 9.81 11.93
C ARG A 51 1.67 8.87 12.25
N THR A 52 2.87 9.20 11.76
CA THR A 52 4.10 8.45 12.08
C THR A 52 4.47 8.54 13.55
N GLN A 53 4.45 9.72 14.13
CA GLN A 53 4.74 9.89 15.56
C GLN A 53 3.69 9.19 16.43
N ILE A 54 2.39 9.29 16.07
CA ILE A 54 1.31 8.58 16.78
C ILE A 54 1.55 7.06 16.76
N SER A 55 1.82 6.49 15.57
CA SER A 55 2.07 5.04 15.45
C SER A 55 3.31 4.59 16.22
N ARG A 56 4.36 5.42 16.30
CA ARG A 56 5.56 5.14 17.09
C ARG A 56 5.28 5.19 18.60
N ALA A 57 4.54 6.19 19.07
CA ALA A 57 4.15 6.32 20.48
C ALA A 57 3.31 5.11 20.91
N LEU A 58 2.34 4.70 20.09
CA LEU A 58 1.54 3.51 20.35
C LEU A 58 2.38 2.22 20.34
N CYS A 59 3.30 2.07 19.38
CA CYS A 59 4.24 0.94 19.38
C CYS A 59 5.13 0.93 20.63
N GLN A 60 5.55 2.09 21.16
CA GLN A 60 6.32 2.16 22.39
C GLN A 60 5.47 1.70 23.59
N LYS A 61 4.24 2.20 23.72
CA LYS A 61 3.30 1.83 24.79
C LYS A 61 2.99 0.33 24.80
N TRP A 62 2.81 -0.27 23.62
CA TRP A 62 2.59 -1.71 23.47
C TRP A 62 3.88 -2.55 23.45
N ASN A 63 5.05 -1.92 23.55
CA ASN A 63 6.35 -2.54 23.28
C ASN A 63 6.36 -3.37 21.98
N TRP A 64 5.65 -2.90 20.94
CA TRP A 64 5.45 -3.63 19.70
C TRP A 64 6.65 -3.45 18.76
N ARG A 65 7.56 -4.42 18.82
CA ARG A 65 8.84 -4.38 18.12
C ARG A 65 9.03 -5.55 17.17
N GLN A 66 9.96 -5.37 16.25
CA GLN A 66 10.54 -6.42 15.43
C GLN A 66 11.64 -7.14 16.22
N PRO A 67 12.00 -8.38 15.86
CA PRO A 67 13.18 -9.08 16.38
C PRO A 67 14.51 -8.30 16.35
N ASN A 68 14.66 -7.31 15.48
CA ASN A 68 15.84 -6.42 15.45
C ASN A 68 15.70 -5.19 16.39
N GLY A 69 14.70 -5.16 17.28
CA GLY A 69 14.43 -4.07 18.23
C GLY A 69 13.70 -2.84 17.66
N ARG A 70 13.59 -2.70 16.34
CA ARG A 70 12.89 -1.58 15.70
C ARG A 70 11.39 -1.66 15.97
N LEU A 71 10.74 -0.51 16.14
CA LEU A 71 9.29 -0.43 16.31
C LEU A 71 8.56 -0.96 15.06
N LYS A 72 7.40 -1.59 15.26
CA LYS A 72 6.49 -2.01 14.18
C LYS A 72 5.53 -0.88 13.76
N ASP A 73 6.03 0.35 13.64
CA ASP A 73 5.22 1.55 13.38
C ASP A 73 4.44 1.48 12.05
N MET A 74 5.02 0.88 11.01
CA MET A 74 4.30 0.63 9.75
C MET A 74 3.09 -0.30 9.93
N ALA A 75 3.24 -1.43 10.62
CA ALA A 75 2.14 -2.35 10.88
C ALA A 75 1.08 -1.73 11.81
N CYS A 76 1.52 -0.94 12.80
CA CYS A 76 0.67 -0.18 13.69
C CYS A 76 -0.16 0.87 12.94
N ARG A 77 0.45 1.58 11.99
CA ARG A 77 -0.28 2.55 11.16
C ARG A 77 -1.38 1.88 10.33
N GLU A 78 -1.15 0.67 9.81
CA GLU A 78 -2.18 -0.12 9.14
C GLU A 78 -3.33 -0.54 10.09
N VAL A 79 -3.02 -0.90 11.35
CA VAL A 79 -4.05 -1.14 12.38
C VAL A 79 -4.89 0.12 12.58
N LEU A 80 -4.26 1.28 12.83
CA LEU A 80 -4.96 2.54 13.05
C LEU A 80 -5.83 2.93 11.84
N LEU A 81 -5.31 2.80 10.62
CA LEU A 81 -6.08 3.08 9.40
C LEU A 81 -7.27 2.13 9.23
N THR A 82 -7.11 0.85 9.59
CA THR A 82 -8.19 -0.15 9.51
C THR A 82 -9.29 0.15 10.53
N LEU A 83 -8.93 0.49 11.77
CA LEU A 83 -9.88 0.89 12.81
C LEU A 83 -10.61 2.18 12.44
N TYR A 84 -9.90 3.17 11.90
CA TYR A 84 -10.48 4.42 11.42
C TYR A 84 -11.48 4.19 10.27
N ARG A 85 -11.13 3.36 9.27
CA ARG A 85 -12.06 2.99 8.18
C ARG A 85 -13.30 2.23 8.66
N LYS A 86 -13.19 1.57 9.81
CA LYS A 86 -14.31 0.88 10.49
C LYS A 86 -15.07 1.80 11.45
N ASN A 87 -14.76 3.09 11.50
CA ASN A 87 -15.35 4.08 12.41
C ASN A 87 -15.18 3.73 13.91
N LEU A 88 -14.14 2.96 14.27
CA LEU A 88 -13.89 2.54 15.66
C LEU A 88 -13.04 3.53 16.45
N ILE A 89 -12.31 4.42 15.77
CA ILE A 89 -11.45 5.43 16.38
C ILE A 89 -11.51 6.72 15.56
N ASN A 90 -11.25 7.85 16.19
CA ASN A 90 -11.11 9.14 15.53
C ASN A 90 -9.63 9.43 15.26
N TYR A 91 -9.16 9.10 14.05
CA TYR A 91 -7.75 9.19 13.65
C TYR A 91 -7.52 10.41 12.73
N PRO A 92 -6.55 11.30 13.03
CA PRO A 92 -6.33 12.51 12.22
C PRO A 92 -6.04 12.19 10.76
N SER A 93 -6.44 13.05 9.83
CA SER A 93 -6.15 12.92 8.40
C SER A 93 -4.65 12.96 8.11
N GLY A 94 -4.24 12.41 6.96
CA GLY A 94 -2.84 12.51 6.53
C GLY A 94 -2.54 13.92 6.04
N VAL A 95 -1.43 14.52 6.47
CA VAL A 95 -1.01 15.88 6.06
C VAL A 95 -0.34 15.88 4.68
N HIS A 96 0.10 14.72 4.19
CA HIS A 96 0.79 14.58 2.91
C HIS A 96 0.33 13.34 2.15
N ASP A 97 0.18 13.46 0.84
CA ASP A 97 -0.05 12.33 -0.08
C ASP A 97 1.18 11.42 -0.23
N GLY A 98 2.32 11.85 0.31
CA GLY A 98 3.60 11.14 0.23
C GLY A 98 4.08 10.93 -1.21
N ARG A 99 4.90 9.90 -1.43
CA ARG A 99 5.36 9.48 -2.77
C ARG A 99 4.28 8.75 -3.58
N ASN A 100 3.03 8.71 -3.13
CA ASN A 100 1.96 8.06 -3.90
C ASN A 100 1.71 8.79 -5.22
N LYS A 101 1.94 10.11 -5.28
CA LYS A 101 1.83 10.87 -6.53
C LYS A 101 2.83 10.35 -7.56
N GLU A 102 4.11 10.20 -7.19
CA GLU A 102 5.15 9.63 -8.05
C GLU A 102 4.83 8.18 -8.45
N ARG A 103 4.34 7.36 -7.52
CA ARG A 103 3.96 5.96 -7.80
C ARG A 103 2.81 5.84 -8.80
N ASN A 104 1.93 6.84 -8.84
CA ASN A 104 0.72 6.85 -9.66
C ASN A 104 0.83 7.81 -10.86
N GLN A 105 2.04 8.29 -11.18
CA GLN A 105 2.25 9.08 -12.39
C GLN A 105 1.99 8.23 -13.63
N SER A 106 1.39 8.85 -14.65
CA SER A 106 1.32 8.26 -15.98
C SER A 106 2.73 8.03 -16.51
N ILE A 107 2.95 6.89 -17.15
CA ILE A 107 4.23 6.57 -17.79
C ILE A 107 4.19 7.09 -19.23
N GLU A 108 5.24 7.79 -19.65
CA GLU A 108 5.41 8.16 -21.05
C GLU A 108 5.71 6.91 -21.87
N THR A 109 4.95 6.71 -22.94
CA THR A 109 5.14 5.59 -23.87
C THR A 109 6.18 5.96 -24.92
N VAL A 110 7.06 5.01 -25.19
CA VAL A 110 8.10 5.07 -26.21
C VAL A 110 7.73 4.07 -27.29
N ASP A 111 7.63 4.55 -28.53
CA ASP A 111 7.40 3.70 -29.69
C ASP A 111 8.66 2.88 -30.00
N ILE A 112 8.46 1.60 -30.28
CA ILE A 112 9.51 0.68 -30.72
C ILE A 112 9.11 0.04 -32.04
N ASP A 113 10.08 -0.52 -32.76
CA ASP A 113 9.78 -1.40 -33.87
C ASP A 113 9.07 -2.66 -33.36
N THR A 114 7.85 -2.86 -33.84
CA THR A 114 6.97 -3.99 -33.49
C THR A 114 6.88 -5.02 -34.62
N THR A 115 7.71 -4.89 -35.65
CA THR A 115 7.77 -5.83 -36.76
C THR A 115 8.00 -7.25 -36.22
N PRO A 116 7.10 -8.21 -36.51
CA PRO A 116 7.26 -9.58 -36.03
C PRO A 116 8.58 -10.18 -36.50
N VAL A 117 9.29 -10.82 -35.57
CA VAL A 117 10.52 -11.53 -35.89
C VAL A 117 10.16 -12.85 -36.59
N ALA A 118 10.21 -12.83 -37.93
CA ALA A 118 9.97 -13.99 -38.78
C ALA A 118 11.30 -14.49 -39.36
N CYS A 119 12.04 -15.27 -38.57
CA CYS A 119 13.28 -15.91 -39.02
C CYS A 119 13.42 -17.33 -38.48
N VAL A 120 14.35 -18.10 -39.04
CA VAL A 120 14.73 -19.39 -38.45
C VAL A 120 15.57 -19.14 -37.19
N PHE A 121 15.46 -20.03 -36.20
CA PHE A 121 16.12 -19.86 -34.90
C PHE A 121 17.64 -19.60 -35.00
N SER A 122 18.32 -20.23 -35.97
CA SER A 122 19.76 -20.03 -36.22
C SER A 122 20.14 -18.62 -36.69
N GLN A 123 19.18 -17.83 -37.16
CA GLN A 123 19.35 -16.43 -37.56
C GLN A 123 19.00 -15.45 -36.43
N LEU A 124 18.48 -15.94 -35.30
CA LEU A 124 18.16 -15.10 -34.16
C LEU A 124 19.46 -14.63 -33.50
N LYS A 125 19.60 -13.31 -33.32
CA LYS A 125 20.76 -12.75 -32.60
C LYS A 125 20.75 -13.25 -31.14
N PRO A 126 21.93 -13.41 -30.51
CA PRO A 126 22.02 -13.78 -29.11
C PRO A 126 21.23 -12.82 -28.21
N LEU A 127 20.51 -13.38 -27.24
CA LEU A 127 19.76 -12.60 -26.27
C LEU A 127 20.68 -12.06 -25.17
N GLN A 128 20.64 -10.75 -24.95
CA GLN A 128 21.38 -10.08 -23.88
C GLN A 128 20.42 -9.58 -22.82
N LEU A 129 20.63 -9.99 -21.56
CA LEU A 129 19.86 -9.49 -20.42
C LEU A 129 20.59 -8.28 -19.81
N GLN A 130 19.96 -7.11 -19.90
CA GLN A 130 20.50 -5.89 -19.30
C GLN A 130 19.74 -5.55 -18.02
N LEU A 131 20.45 -5.38 -16.90
CA LEU A 131 19.87 -4.84 -15.67
C LEU A 131 19.55 -3.35 -15.87
N VAL A 132 18.29 -2.97 -15.76
CA VAL A 132 17.83 -1.61 -16.11
C VAL A 132 17.45 -0.74 -14.92
N ARG A 133 17.36 -1.31 -13.71
CA ARG A 133 17.07 -0.53 -12.50
C ARG A 133 18.16 0.51 -12.24
N GLY A 134 17.76 1.78 -12.15
CA GLY A 134 18.65 2.93 -11.95
C GLY A 134 19.47 3.30 -13.19
N SER A 135 19.21 2.70 -14.35
CA SER A 135 19.93 2.97 -15.60
C SER A 135 19.14 3.90 -16.53
N LYS A 136 19.80 4.40 -17.58
CA LYS A 136 19.15 5.21 -18.63
C LYS A 136 18.05 4.46 -19.39
N SER A 137 18.05 3.13 -19.32
CA SER A 137 17.06 2.27 -19.97
C SER A 137 15.85 1.96 -19.08
N GLU A 138 15.84 2.41 -17.82
CA GLU A 138 14.67 2.20 -16.94
C GLU A 138 13.38 2.82 -17.50
N PRO A 139 13.37 4.03 -18.08
CA PRO A 139 12.16 4.58 -18.70
C PRO A 139 11.61 3.69 -19.84
N LEU A 140 12.50 3.10 -20.66
CA LEU A 140 12.09 2.15 -21.70
C LEU A 140 11.41 0.92 -21.09
N TYR A 141 11.97 0.34 -20.02
CA TYR A 141 11.33 -0.78 -19.31
C TYR A 141 9.92 -0.41 -18.82
N ARG A 142 9.76 0.78 -18.22
CA ARG A 142 8.46 1.24 -17.72
C ARG A 142 7.46 1.39 -18.86
N SER A 143 7.88 2.00 -19.97
CA SER A 143 7.08 2.17 -21.19
C SER A 143 6.63 0.82 -21.75
N LEU A 144 7.54 -0.15 -21.92
CA LEU A 144 7.22 -1.46 -22.49
C LEU A 144 6.25 -2.25 -21.60
N VAL A 145 6.44 -2.22 -20.28
CA VAL A 145 5.50 -2.86 -19.35
C VAL A 145 4.15 -2.14 -19.36
N GLU A 146 4.11 -0.81 -19.44
CA GLU A 146 2.87 -0.05 -19.55
C GLU A 146 2.05 -0.45 -20.78
N GLN A 147 2.71 -0.59 -21.93
CA GLN A 147 2.05 -0.86 -23.21
C GLN A 147 1.66 -2.33 -23.38
N TYR A 148 2.51 -3.27 -22.97
CA TYR A 148 2.37 -4.68 -23.34
C TYR A 148 1.95 -5.60 -22.18
N HIS A 149 2.03 -5.15 -20.93
CA HIS A 149 1.52 -5.93 -19.79
C HIS A 149 0.06 -5.57 -19.54
N TYR A 150 -0.82 -6.56 -19.40
CA TYR A 150 -2.27 -6.36 -19.23
C TYR A 150 -2.69 -5.55 -17.99
N LEU A 151 -1.80 -5.36 -17.00
CA LEU A 151 -2.03 -4.51 -15.82
C LEU A 151 -1.39 -3.11 -15.93
N GLY A 152 -0.68 -2.83 -17.02
CA GLY A 152 0.23 -1.70 -17.13
C GLY A 152 1.41 -1.78 -16.16
N TYR A 153 2.21 -0.73 -16.13
CA TYR A 153 3.34 -0.60 -15.24
C TYR A 153 2.89 -0.17 -13.84
N ARG A 154 3.32 -0.94 -12.85
CA ARG A 154 3.24 -0.58 -11.43
C ARG A 154 4.61 -0.75 -10.81
N GLN A 155 5.04 0.24 -10.03
CA GLN A 155 6.32 0.16 -9.34
C GLN A 155 6.35 -1.04 -8.38
N ILE A 156 7.33 -1.93 -8.56
CA ILE A 156 7.55 -3.07 -7.68
C ILE A 156 7.97 -2.54 -6.29
N VAL A 157 7.23 -2.94 -5.26
CA VAL A 157 7.49 -2.51 -3.89
C VAL A 157 8.61 -3.36 -3.28
N GLY A 158 9.52 -2.69 -2.54
CA GLY A 158 10.66 -3.35 -1.89
C GLY A 158 11.87 -3.47 -2.79
N ASN A 159 12.83 -4.31 -2.39
CA ASN A 159 14.02 -4.57 -3.20
C ASN A 159 13.60 -5.41 -4.40
N HIS A 160 14.05 -5.01 -5.59
CA HIS A 160 13.67 -5.69 -6.82
C HIS A 160 14.74 -5.50 -7.89
N LEU A 161 14.72 -6.37 -8.89
CA LEU A 161 15.53 -6.29 -10.10
C LEU A 161 14.60 -6.20 -11.30
N THR A 162 15.00 -5.41 -12.30
CA THR A 162 14.32 -5.30 -13.59
C THR A 162 15.34 -5.46 -14.70
N TYR A 163 14.97 -6.24 -15.71
CA TYR A 163 15.79 -6.52 -16.87
C TYR A 163 15.00 -6.32 -18.15
N ILE A 164 15.70 -5.92 -19.21
CA ILE A 164 15.22 -6.03 -20.59
C ILE A 164 16.09 -7.09 -21.28
N ALA A 165 15.44 -8.01 -21.98
CA ALA A 165 16.10 -8.91 -22.93
C ALA A 165 16.17 -8.23 -24.29
N PHE A 166 17.37 -8.15 -24.86
CA PHE A 166 17.62 -7.57 -26.17
C PHE A 166 18.09 -8.62 -27.18
N SER A 167 17.62 -8.50 -28.42
CA SER A 167 18.14 -9.22 -29.59
C SER A 167 18.82 -8.20 -30.52
N GLY A 168 20.14 -8.04 -30.40
CA GLY A 168 20.81 -6.84 -30.93
C GLY A 168 20.32 -5.59 -30.19
N ASP A 169 19.80 -4.60 -30.90
CA ASP A 169 19.27 -3.36 -30.30
C ASP A 169 17.76 -3.43 -29.99
N SER A 170 17.09 -4.50 -30.42
CA SER A 170 15.63 -4.64 -30.28
C SER A 170 15.26 -5.25 -28.92
N PRO A 171 14.45 -4.58 -28.09
CA PRO A 171 13.92 -5.17 -26.87
C PRO A 171 12.87 -6.23 -27.21
N VAL A 172 13.02 -7.44 -26.68
CA VAL A 172 12.12 -8.57 -26.96
C VAL A 172 11.36 -9.08 -25.74
N ALA A 173 11.80 -8.75 -24.52
CA ALA A 173 11.07 -9.08 -23.30
C ALA A 173 11.46 -8.16 -22.12
N CYS A 174 10.53 -7.99 -21.18
CA CYS A 174 10.78 -7.37 -19.88
C CYS A 174 10.63 -8.40 -18.76
N LEU A 175 11.56 -8.39 -17.80
CA LEU A 175 11.54 -9.29 -16.65
C LEU A 175 11.70 -8.49 -15.35
N GLY A 176 10.92 -8.86 -14.32
CA GLY A 176 10.96 -8.22 -13.02
C GLY A 176 10.88 -9.22 -11.87
N TRP A 177 11.74 -9.06 -10.87
CA TRP A 177 11.77 -9.88 -9.65
C TRP A 177 11.66 -8.99 -8.42
N GLY A 178 10.64 -9.22 -7.59
CA GLY A 178 10.50 -8.58 -6.29
C GLY A 178 11.04 -9.48 -5.18
N SER A 179 11.62 -8.88 -4.14
CA SER A 179 11.90 -9.59 -2.90
C SER A 179 10.62 -10.18 -2.33
N ALA A 180 10.71 -11.35 -1.69
CA ALA A 180 9.58 -11.97 -1.03
C ALA A 180 8.88 -10.98 -0.07
N ALA A 181 7.55 -10.98 -0.08
CA ALA A 181 6.78 -10.21 0.87
C ALA A 181 7.15 -10.67 2.29
N TRP A 182 7.44 -9.71 3.16
CA TRP A 182 7.81 -10.02 4.53
C TRP A 182 6.64 -10.70 5.25
N SER A 183 6.82 -11.97 5.62
CA SER A 183 5.93 -12.65 6.55
C SER A 183 6.61 -12.71 7.92
N ARG A 184 6.00 -12.05 8.91
CA ARG A 184 6.19 -12.32 10.34
C ARG A 184 4.84 -12.20 11.02
#